data_AF-A0A540VIX0-F1
#
_entry.id   AF-A0A540VIX0-F1
#
_cell.length_a   1.000
_cell.length_b   1.000
_cell.length_c   1.000
_cell.angle_alpha   90.00
_cell.angle_beta   90.00
_cell.angle_gamma   90.00
#
_symmetry.space_group_name_H-M   'P 1'
#
loop_
_entity.id
_entity.type
_entity.pdbx_description
1 polymer ?
#
loop_
_entity_poly.entity_id
_entity_poly.type
_entity_poly.pdbx_seq_one_letter_code
_entity_poly.pdbx_strand_id
1 'polypeptide(L)'
;MDDRLLGIPLLAWGGVCLALAANWFLIWPSHRAAQTQGLRYVILRWFHGLTWLLLAAAAFLARFGLLGGLNTAKVLAVLALATYLTFMVTLVRSGSRPTPRE
;
A
#
# COMPACT_ATOMS: atom_id res chain seq x y z
N MET A 1 -9.04 3.67 -24.05
CA MET A 1 -7.82 3.72 -23.21
C MET A 1 -7.30 2.31 -23.18
N ASP A 2 -6.04 2.08 -23.52
CA ASP A 2 -5.47 0.74 -23.40
C ASP A 2 -5.42 0.35 -21.92
N ASP A 3 -6.38 -0.44 -21.47
CA ASP A 3 -6.52 -0.87 -20.08
C ASP A 3 -5.50 -1.97 -19.73
N ARG A 4 -4.32 -1.93 -20.33
CA ARG A 4 -3.27 -2.96 -20.22
C ARG A 4 -1.96 -2.31 -19.78
N LEU A 5 -1.50 -2.69 -18.59
CA LEU A 5 -0.19 -2.33 -18.08
C LEU A 5 0.74 -3.52 -18.31
N LEU A 6 1.81 -3.34 -19.08
CA LEU A 6 2.77 -4.41 -19.45
C LEU A 6 2.10 -5.60 -20.16
N GLY A 7 1.07 -5.35 -20.98
CA GLY A 7 0.29 -6.38 -21.65
C GLY A 7 -0.76 -7.08 -20.77
N ILE A 8 -0.77 -6.81 -19.47
CA ILE A 8 -1.70 -7.40 -18.50
C ILE A 8 -2.83 -6.41 -18.18
N PRO A 9 -4.10 -6.84 -18.14
CA PRO A 9 -5.22 -5.95 -17.81
C PRO A 9 -5.01 -5.24 -16.47
N LEU A 10 -5.36 -3.95 -16.41
CA LEU A 10 -5.31 -3.15 -15.18
C LEU A 10 -6.11 -3.81 -14.05
N LEU A 11 -7.16 -4.54 -14.41
CA LEU A 11 -7.98 -5.31 -13.47
C LEU A 11 -7.20 -6.46 -12.81
N ALA A 12 -6.35 -7.16 -13.57
CA ALA A 12 -5.52 -8.22 -13.03
C ALA A 12 -4.49 -7.65 -12.06
N TRP A 13 -3.92 -6.48 -12.37
CA TRP A 13 -3.08 -5.74 -11.42
C TRP A 13 -3.83 -5.28 -10.17
N GLY A 14 -5.06 -4.81 -10.31
CA GLY A 14 -5.95 -4.51 -9.19
C GLY A 14 -6.21 -5.72 -8.30
N GLY A 15 -6.42 -6.90 -8.90
CA GLY A 15 -6.56 -8.17 -8.21
C GLY A 15 -5.29 -8.58 -7.44
N VAL A 16 -4.11 -8.43 -8.06
CA VAL A 16 -2.82 -8.67 -7.39
C VAL A 16 -2.63 -7.72 -6.21
N CYS A 17 -2.94 -6.43 -6.37
CA CYS A 17 -2.86 -5.46 -5.27
C CYS A 17 -3.82 -5.83 -4.13
N LEU A 18 -5.04 -6.29 -4.45
CA LEU A 18 -6.01 -6.74 -3.46
C LEU A 18 -5.52 -8.00 -2.72
N ALA A 19 -4.92 -8.95 -3.45
CA ALA A 19 -4.33 -10.14 -2.87
C ALA A 19 -3.18 -9.79 -1.91
N LEU A 20 -2.32 -8.83 -2.29
CA LEU A 20 -1.24 -8.34 -1.43
C LEU A 20 -1.78 -7.63 -0.18
N ALA A 21 -2.83 -6.82 -0.32
CA ALA A 21 -3.51 -6.19 0.82
C ALA A 21 -4.09 -7.24 1.78
N ALA A 22 -4.78 -8.25 1.26
CA ALA A 22 -5.36 -9.35 2.04
C ALA A 22 -4.26 -10.19 2.72
N ASN A 23 -3.21 -10.55 1.99
CA ASN A 23 -2.07 -11.29 2.51
C ASN A 23 -1.40 -10.52 3.65
N TRP A 24 -1.21 -9.20 3.50
CA TRP A 24 -0.66 -8.36 4.55
C TRP A 24 -1.57 -8.26 5.77
N PHE A 25 -2.88 -8.29 5.58
CA PHE A 25 -3.84 -8.27 6.68
C PHE A 25 -3.83 -9.61 7.45
N LEU A 26 -3.84 -10.74 6.73
CA LEU A 26 -3.97 -12.10 7.26
C LEU A 26 -2.66 -12.69 7.81
N ILE A 27 -1.55 -12.57 7.09
CA ILE A 27 -0.27 -13.26 7.40
C ILE A 27 0.66 -12.38 8.24
N TRP A 28 0.17 -11.25 8.76
CA TRP A 28 1.02 -10.31 9.50
C TRP A 28 1.75 -10.96 10.68
N PRO A 29 3.10 -10.98 10.64
CA PRO A 29 3.89 -11.53 11.71
C PRO A 29 4.00 -10.50 12.84
N SER A 30 2.99 -10.47 13.73
CA SER A 30 2.95 -9.62 14.93
C SER A 30 4.25 -9.68 15.76
N HIS A 31 4.90 -10.84 15.80
CA HIS A 31 6.15 -11.06 16.54
C HIS A 31 7.32 -10.17 16.09
N ARG A 32 7.43 -9.81 14.80
CA ARG A 32 8.54 -8.98 14.31
C ARG A 32 8.39 -7.50 14.64
N ALA A 33 7.16 -7.07 14.93
CA ALA A 33 6.85 -5.68 15.21
C ALA A 33 6.84 -5.37 16.72
N ALA A 34 7.05 -6.38 17.58
CA ALA A 34 7.13 -6.24 19.03
C ALA A 34 8.22 -5.25 19.52
N GLN A 35 9.26 -5.02 18.71
CA GLN A 35 10.32 -4.04 19.02
C GLN A 35 10.02 -2.61 18.53
N THR A 36 8.92 -2.41 17.79
CA THR A 36 8.53 -1.09 17.28
C THR A 36 7.36 -0.57 18.10
N GLN A 37 7.56 0.48 18.90
CA GLN A 37 6.52 1.03 19.78
C GLN A 37 5.89 2.33 19.24
N GLY A 38 4.61 2.54 19.59
CA GLY A 38 3.88 3.79 19.37
C GLY A 38 3.37 4.03 17.93
N LEU A 39 3.28 5.30 17.54
CA LEU A 39 2.76 5.77 16.24
C LEU A 39 3.45 5.11 15.03
N ARG A 40 4.75 4.77 15.15
CA ARG A 40 5.51 4.06 14.12
C ARG A 40 4.98 2.66 13.82
N TYR A 41 4.54 1.92 14.84
CA TYR A 41 3.93 0.60 14.65
C TYR A 41 2.67 0.70 13.81
N VAL A 42 1.81 1.67 14.12
CA VAL A 42 0.56 1.90 13.41
C VAL A 42 0.83 2.25 11.94
N ILE A 43 1.75 3.18 11.68
CA ILE A 43 2.11 3.56 10.31
C ILE A 43 2.66 2.36 9.54
N LEU A 44 3.61 1.61 10.10
CA LEU A 44 4.22 0.47 9.43
C LEU A 44 3.25 -0.69 9.21
N ARG A 45 2.32 -0.93 10.15
CA ARG A 45 1.29 -1.97 10.05
C ARG A 45 0.26 -1.61 8.98
N TRP A 46 -0.26 -0.40 9.03
CA TRP A 46 -1.47 -0.04 8.29
C TRP A 46 -1.16 0.62 6.96
N PHE A 47 -0.19 1.55 6.88
CA PHE A 47 0.02 2.32 5.63
C PHE A 47 0.40 1.43 4.46
N HIS A 48 1.17 0.36 4.69
CA HIS A 48 1.53 -0.58 3.62
C HIS A 48 0.30 -1.31 3.05
N GLY A 49 -0.54 -1.89 3.91
CA GLY A 49 -1.78 -2.53 3.50
C GLY A 49 -2.76 -1.53 2.87
N LEU A 50 -2.80 -0.31 3.39
CA LEU A 50 -3.66 0.77 2.91
C LEU A 50 -3.25 1.25 1.52
N THR A 51 -1.94 1.33 1.21
CA THR A 51 -1.43 1.57 -0.15
C THR A 51 -1.93 0.51 -1.13
N TRP A 52 -1.79 -0.78 -0.79
CA TRP A 52 -2.25 -1.86 -1.66
C TRP A 52 -3.78 -1.84 -1.87
N LEU A 53 -4.53 -1.54 -0.81
CA LEU A 53 -5.98 -1.41 -0.85
C LEU A 53 -6.41 -0.21 -1.72
N LEU A 54 -5.75 0.95 -1.58
CA LEU A 54 -5.99 2.14 -2.39
C LEU A 54 -5.68 1.89 -3.88
N LEU A 55 -4.59 1.19 -4.20
CA LEU A 55 -4.26 0.79 -5.58
C LEU A 55 -5.31 -0.15 -6.17
N ALA A 56 -5.74 -1.16 -5.40
CA ALA A 56 -6.80 -2.05 -5.82
C ALA A 56 -8.09 -1.26 -6.09
N ALA A 57 -8.51 -0.43 -5.14
CA ALA A 57 -9.67 0.44 -5.29
C ALA A 57 -9.55 1.35 -6.52
N ALA A 58 -8.38 1.98 -6.77
CA ALA A 58 -8.15 2.81 -7.95
C ALA A 58 -8.35 2.03 -9.25
N ALA A 59 -7.82 0.80 -9.34
CA ALA A 59 -7.96 -0.06 -10.51
C ALA A 59 -9.41 -0.53 -10.73
N PHE A 60 -10.12 -0.87 -9.66
CA PHE A 60 -11.54 -1.22 -9.72
C PHE A 60 -12.41 -0.01 -10.12
N LEU A 61 -12.18 1.17 -9.54
CA LEU A 61 -12.92 2.39 -9.87
C LEU A 61 -12.67 2.84 -11.32
N ALA A 62 -11.43 2.73 -11.80
CA ALA A 62 -11.10 3.03 -13.19
C ALA A 62 -11.89 2.14 -14.17
N ARG A 63 -12.09 0.85 -13.84
CA ARG A 63 -12.81 -0.09 -14.71
C ARG A 63 -14.32 0.07 -14.66
N PHE A 64 -14.88 0.18 -13.45
CA PHE A 64 -16.33 0.19 -13.23
C PHE A 64 -16.94 1.59 -13.39
N GLY A 65 -16.11 2.64 -13.47
CA GLY A 65 -16.58 4.01 -13.69
C GLY A 65 -17.35 4.62 -12.50
N LEU A 66 -17.32 3.98 -11.32
CA LEU A 66 -18.02 4.49 -10.13
C LEU A 66 -17.39 5.79 -9.60
N LEU A 67 -18.22 6.64 -9.00
CA LEU A 67 -17.80 7.85 -8.25
C LEU A 67 -16.94 8.85 -9.05
N GLY A 68 -17.12 8.97 -10.38
CA GLY A 68 -16.34 9.90 -11.22
C GLY A 68 -15.22 9.23 -12.04
N GLY A 69 -15.15 7.90 -12.02
CA GLY A 69 -14.34 7.09 -12.93
C GLY A 69 -12.84 7.39 -12.85
N LEU A 70 -12.27 7.87 -13.97
CA LEU A 70 -10.83 8.04 -14.12
C LEU A 70 -10.22 9.07 -13.16
N ASN A 71 -10.95 10.14 -12.83
CA ASN A 71 -10.44 11.19 -11.94
C ASN A 71 -10.29 10.68 -10.51
N THR A 72 -11.26 9.91 -10.04
CA THR A 72 -11.28 9.33 -8.69
C THR A 72 -10.22 8.25 -8.55
N ALA A 73 -10.03 7.44 -9.60
CA ALA A 73 -8.92 6.50 -9.69
C ALA A 73 -7.56 7.19 -9.60
N LYS A 74 -7.37 8.33 -10.27
CA LYS A 74 -6.13 9.14 -10.17
C LYS A 74 -5.92 9.68 -8.76
N VAL A 75 -6.96 10.21 -8.12
CA VAL A 75 -6.88 10.72 -6.74
C VAL A 75 -6.49 9.59 -5.78
N LEU A 76 -7.10 8.41 -5.90
CA LEU A 76 -6.75 7.23 -5.12
C LEU A 76 -5.30 6.78 -5.37
N ALA A 77 -4.84 6.80 -6.62
CA ALA A 77 -3.46 6.46 -6.96
C ALA A 77 -2.46 7.45 -6.34
N VAL A 78 -2.77 8.75 -6.35
CA VAL A 78 -1.93 9.78 -5.69
C VAL A 78 -1.95 9.62 -4.17
N LEU A 79 -3.10 9.34 -3.56
CA LEU A 79 -3.20 9.04 -2.12
C LEU A 79 -2.42 7.77 -1.74
N ALA A 80 -2.45 6.75 -2.60
CA ALA A 80 -1.67 5.54 -2.39
C ALA A 80 -0.16 5.83 -2.45
N LEU A 81 0.27 6.68 -3.37
CA LEU A 81 1.66 7.14 -3.44
C LEU A 81 2.06 7.92 -2.18
N ALA A 82 1.21 8.84 -1.72
CA ALA A 82 1.47 9.63 -0.50
C ALA A 82 1.57 8.75 0.76
N THR A 83 0.69 7.76 0.89
CA THR A 83 0.74 6.78 1.98
C THR A 83 1.98 5.89 1.89
N TYR A 84 2.36 5.44 0.69
CA TYR A 84 3.57 4.66 0.47
C TYR A 84 4.84 5.42 0.83
N LEU A 85 4.94 6.69 0.42
CA LEU A 85 6.08 7.54 0.75
C LEU A 85 6.20 7.75 2.26
N THR A 86 5.07 8.00 2.94
CA THR A 86 5.05 8.14 4.40
C THR A 86 5.48 6.86 5.11
N PHE A 87 5.02 5.70 4.62
CA PHE A 87 5.48 4.39 5.07
C PHE A 87 6.98 4.23 4.88
N MET A 88 7.51 4.55 3.69
CA MET A 88 8.91 4.37 3.35
C MET A 88 9.83 5.27 4.17
N VAL A 89 9.48 6.55 4.34
CA VAL A 89 10.22 7.49 5.22
C VAL A 89 10.25 6.97 6.65
N THR A 90 9.12 6.47 7.14
CA THR A 90 9.02 5.91 8.49
C THR A 90 9.86 4.64 8.64
N LEU A 91 9.85 3.76 7.64
CA LEU A 91 10.64 2.53 7.59
C LEU A 91 12.15 2.83 7.58
N VAL A 92 12.60 3.73 6.71
CA VAL A 92 14.02 4.10 6.58
C VAL A 92 14.53 4.72 7.88
N ARG A 93 13.80 5.68 8.46
CA ARG A 93 14.12 6.28 9.77
C ARG A 93 14.07 5.26 10.92
N SER A 94 13.29 4.19 10.75
CA SER A 94 13.18 3.13 11.75
C SER A 94 14.39 2.22 11.79
N GLY A 95 14.98 1.94 10.63
CA GLY A 95 16.12 1.02 10.48
C GLY A 95 17.49 1.64 10.81
N SER A 96 17.59 2.97 10.92
CA SER A 96 18.88 3.66 11.07
C SER A 96 19.46 3.70 12.49
N ARG A 97 18.89 2.99 13.47
CA ARG A 97 19.47 2.98 14.83
C ARG A 97 20.78 2.19 14.79
N PRO A 98 21.95 2.82 15.04
CA PRO A 98 23.20 2.10 15.18
C PRO A 98 23.06 1.17 16.38
N THR A 99 23.33 -0.12 16.19
CA THR A 99 23.58 -1.05 17.29
C THR A 99 24.73 -0.49 18.13
N PRO A 100 24.55 -0.23 19.45
CA PRO A 100 25.68 0.01 20.33
C PRO A 100 26.60 -1.20 20.21
N ARG A 101 27.83 -0.99 19.76
CA ARG A 101 28.87 -2.01 19.92
C ARG A 101 29.31 -1.92 21.38
N GLU A 102 28.90 -2.92 22.15
CA GLU A 102 29.50 -3.21 23.46
C GLU A 102 30.90 -3.81 23.27
#